data_AF-A0A9X3W9Y8-F1
#
_entry.id   AF-A0A9X3W9Y8-F1
#
_cell.length_a   1.000
_cell.length_b   1.000
_cell.length_c   1.000
_cell.angle_alpha   90.00
_cell.angle_beta   90.00
_cell.angle_gamma   90.00
#
_symmetry.space_group_name_H-M   'P 1'
#
loop_
_entity.id
_entity.type
_entity.pdbx_description
1 polymer ?
#
loop_
_entity_poly.entity_id
_entity_poly.type
_entity_poly.pdbx_seq_one_letter_code
_entity_poly.pdbx_strand_id
1 'polypeptide(L)'
;MNGSYDLFNKGGLINVKVRAVAKVCHCSVIPIYRCFQSRDELCEAVLNHSFSVFEKDLLKEIETHKTNSHDPYWRLYSTLSRQYGLIKEVISGNMKIIDELAQITHKHFSNKSTYALRAYIQLICMILNIKSTNELSDSNSSLLAFSKITQNFLKTLT
;
A
#
# COMPACT_ATOMS: atom_id res chain seq x y z
N MET A 1 -13.45 -13.49 4.81
CA MET A 1 -13.51 -12.12 4.24
C MET A 1 -12.75 -11.20 5.18
N ASN A 2 -11.78 -10.45 4.66
CA ASN A 2 -10.88 -9.60 5.44
C ASN A 2 -11.59 -8.27 5.77
N GLY A 3 -12.37 -8.26 6.84
CA GLY A 3 -13.26 -7.14 7.12
C GLY A 3 -12.59 -5.77 7.33
N SER A 4 -11.36 -5.76 7.84
CA SER A 4 -10.53 -4.56 7.94
C SER A 4 -10.07 -4.02 6.57
N TYR A 5 -9.77 -4.91 5.62
CA TYR A 5 -9.41 -4.56 4.25
C TYR A 5 -10.60 -3.94 3.50
N ASP A 6 -11.80 -4.53 3.62
CA ASP A 6 -13.01 -3.96 3.00
C ASP A 6 -13.37 -2.57 3.55
N LEU A 7 -13.13 -2.36 4.85
CA LEU A 7 -13.35 -1.08 5.51
C LEU A 7 -12.36 -0.01 5.01
N PHE A 8 -11.09 -0.38 4.91
CA PHE A 8 -10.05 0.47 4.36
C PHE A 8 -10.32 0.81 2.89
N ASN A 9 -10.76 -0.14 2.08
CA ASN A 9 -11.07 0.08 0.66
C ASN A 9 -12.23 1.06 0.45
N LYS A 10 -13.27 0.98 1.28
CA LYS A 10 -14.46 1.83 1.14
C LYS A 10 -14.24 3.30 1.49
N GLY A 11 -13.27 3.63 2.35
CA GLY A 11 -13.09 5.02 2.77
C GLY A 11 -11.85 5.36 3.57
N GLY A 12 -10.89 4.44 3.66
CA GLY A 12 -9.56 4.69 4.18
C GLY A 12 -9.60 4.91 5.68
N LEU A 13 -8.52 5.48 6.22
CA LEU A 13 -8.40 5.76 7.65
C LEU A 13 -9.49 6.71 8.18
N ILE A 14 -10.05 7.57 7.33
CA ILE A 14 -11.11 8.51 7.70
C ILE A 14 -12.40 7.79 8.12
N ASN A 15 -12.70 6.63 7.51
CA ASN A 15 -13.87 5.82 7.81
C ASN A 15 -13.62 4.74 8.86
N VAL A 16 -12.40 4.62 9.39
CA VAL A 16 -12.09 3.75 10.53
C VAL A 16 -12.69 4.36 11.80
N LYS A 17 -13.90 3.90 12.12
CA LYS A 17 -14.61 4.15 13.38
C LYS A 17 -14.88 2.81 14.06
N VAL A 18 -14.85 2.77 15.39
CA VAL A 18 -15.11 1.55 16.19
C VAL A 18 -16.39 0.83 15.75
N ARG A 19 -17.49 1.57 15.54
CA ARG A 19 -18.76 0.99 15.05
C ARG A 19 -18.66 0.39 13.65
N ALA A 20 -17.86 1.00 12.79
CA ALA A 20 -17.68 0.54 11.42
C ALA A 20 -16.88 -0.76 11.39
N VAL A 21 -15.80 -0.85 12.19
CA VAL A 21 -15.03 -2.09 12.36
C VAL A 21 -15.88 -3.21 12.97
N ALA A 22 -16.65 -2.91 14.03
CA ALA A 22 -17.54 -3.88 14.67
C ALA A 22 -18.55 -4.48 13.68
N LYS A 23 -19.10 -3.64 12.79
CA LYS A 23 -20.03 -4.06 11.73
C LYS A 23 -19.39 -5.05 10.76
N VAL A 24 -18.14 -4.82 10.33
CA VAL A 24 -17.49 -5.74 9.38
C VAL A 24 -16.95 -7.00 10.06
N CYS A 25 -16.57 -6.90 11.34
CA CYS A 25 -16.17 -8.07 12.14
C CYS A 25 -17.36 -8.86 12.71
N HIS A 26 -18.60 -8.47 12.40
CA HIS A 26 -19.83 -9.09 12.91
C HIS A 26 -19.84 -9.26 14.43
N CYS A 27 -19.35 -8.25 15.16
CA CYS A 27 -19.26 -8.27 16.63
C CYS A 27 -19.85 -6.99 17.25
N SER A 28 -20.00 -6.99 18.58
CA SER A 28 -20.35 -5.77 19.31
C SER A 28 -19.12 -4.83 19.41
N VAL A 29 -19.33 -3.58 19.82
CA VAL A 29 -18.22 -2.63 19.99
C VAL A 29 -17.34 -2.94 21.19
N ILE A 30 -17.83 -3.72 22.16
CA ILE A 30 -17.15 -4.00 23.44
C ILE A 30 -15.80 -4.73 23.21
N PRO A 31 -15.72 -5.81 22.42
CA PRO A 31 -14.44 -6.42 22.05
C PRO A 31 -13.44 -5.45 21.45
N ILE A 32 -13.88 -4.51 20.62
CA ILE A 32 -12.97 -3.54 19.99
C ILE A 32 -12.39 -2.58 21.01
N TYR A 33 -13.22 -2.03 21.91
CA TYR A 33 -12.75 -1.17 23.01
C TYR A 33 -11.86 -1.91 24.03
N ARG A 34 -11.95 -3.25 24.10
CA ARG A 34 -11.04 -4.06 24.93
C ARG A 34 -9.69 -4.30 24.26
N CYS A 35 -9.66 -4.35 22.93
CA CYS A 35 -8.45 -4.61 22.15
C CYS A 35 -7.68 -3.35 21.77
N PHE A 36 -8.35 -2.19 21.69
CA PHE A 36 -7.73 -0.93 21.26
C PHE A 36 -8.13 0.20 22.22
N GLN A 37 -7.14 0.85 22.82
CA GLN A 37 -7.31 1.90 23.82
C GLN A 37 -7.59 3.26 23.19
N SER A 38 -7.22 3.45 21.92
CA SER A 38 -7.45 4.68 21.18
C SER A 38 -7.93 4.42 19.74
N ARG A 39 -8.48 5.47 19.12
CA ARG A 39 -8.80 5.44 17.70
C ARG A 39 -7.53 5.32 16.84
N ASP A 40 -6.42 5.91 17.28
CA ASP A 40 -5.17 5.91 16.54
C ASP A 40 -4.57 4.49 16.50
N GLU A 41 -4.57 3.79 17.63
CA GLU A 41 -4.17 2.38 17.73
C GLU A 41 -5.06 1.47 16.84
N LEU A 42 -6.37 1.73 16.80
CA LEU A 42 -7.29 1.01 15.91
C LEU A 42 -6.98 1.29 14.42
N CYS A 43 -6.72 2.54 14.06
CA CYS A 43 -6.36 2.95 12.71
C CYS A 43 -5.05 2.29 12.26
N GLU A 44 -4.05 2.26 13.14
CA GLU A 44 -2.77 1.60 12.91
C GLU A 44 -2.94 0.10 12.69
N ALA A 45 -3.70 -0.59 13.55
CA ALA A 45 -3.95 -2.02 13.42
C ALA A 45 -4.70 -2.38 12.11
N VAL A 46 -5.71 -1.59 11.73
CA VAL A 46 -6.44 -1.78 10.46
C VAL A 46 -5.51 -1.56 9.26
N LEU A 47 -4.63 -0.56 9.34
CA LEU A 47 -3.69 -0.26 8.26
C LEU A 47 -2.60 -1.31 8.14
N ASN A 48 -2.00 -1.75 9.25
CA ASN A 48 -1.01 -2.82 9.28
C ASN A 48 -1.59 -4.12 8.69
N HIS A 49 -2.82 -4.45 9.05
CA HIS A 49 -3.50 -5.60 8.44
C HIS A 49 -3.76 -5.41 6.94
N SER A 50 -4.26 -4.23 6.54
CA SER A 50 -4.52 -3.93 5.13
C SER A 50 -3.25 -3.95 4.29
N PHE A 51 -2.14 -3.43 4.84
CA PHE A 51 -0.81 -3.52 4.26
C PHE A 51 -0.37 -4.97 4.11
N SER A 52 -0.49 -5.79 5.16
CA SER A 52 -0.09 -7.20 5.09
C SER A 52 -0.87 -7.99 4.04
N VAL A 53 -2.17 -7.72 3.89
CA VAL A 53 -3.01 -8.33 2.83
C VAL A 53 -2.55 -7.85 1.46
N PHE A 54 -2.43 -6.54 1.26
CA PHE A 54 -2.00 -5.95 0.00
C PHE A 54 -0.60 -6.42 -0.41
N GLU A 55 0.34 -6.47 0.52
CA GLU A 55 1.70 -6.96 0.30
C GLU A 55 1.67 -8.41 -0.18
N LYS A 56 0.89 -9.28 0.47
CA LYS A 56 0.75 -10.68 0.05
C LYS A 56 0.19 -10.79 -1.36
N ASP A 57 -0.84 -10.01 -1.69
CA ASP A 57 -1.44 -10.03 -3.02
C ASP A 57 -0.47 -9.50 -4.09
N LEU A 58 0.22 -8.39 -3.81
CA LEU A 58 1.21 -7.81 -4.72
C LEU A 58 2.41 -8.73 -4.92
N LEU A 59 2.96 -9.31 -3.85
CA LEU A 59 4.06 -10.27 -3.94
C LEU A 59 3.65 -11.51 -4.71
N LYS A 60 2.42 -11.99 -4.50
CA LYS A 60 1.88 -13.12 -5.26
C LYS A 60 1.76 -12.77 -6.74
N GLU A 61 1.24 -11.59 -7.10
CA GLU A 61 1.22 -11.09 -8.47
C GLU A 61 2.64 -11.07 -9.06
N ILE A 62 3.58 -10.40 -8.38
CA ILE A 62 4.99 -10.34 -8.76
C ILE A 62 5.63 -11.74 -8.91
N GLU A 63 5.30 -12.69 -8.04
CA GLU A 63 5.79 -14.08 -8.09
C GLU A 63 5.17 -14.87 -9.24
N THR A 64 3.90 -14.65 -9.58
CA THR A 64 3.30 -15.26 -10.78
C THR A 64 4.02 -14.83 -12.06
N HIS A 65 4.60 -13.63 -12.03
CA HIS A 65 5.40 -13.05 -13.10
C HIS A 65 6.89 -13.45 -13.06
N LYS A 66 7.37 -14.09 -11.99
CA LYS A 66 8.78 -14.47 -11.78
C LYS A 66 9.30 -15.54 -12.74
N THR A 67 8.42 -16.37 -13.30
CA THR A 67 8.78 -17.42 -14.26
C THR A 67 9.22 -16.86 -15.61
N ASN A 68 8.90 -15.59 -15.90
CA ASN A 68 9.32 -14.90 -17.10
C ASN A 68 10.25 -13.73 -16.73
N SER A 69 11.56 -13.89 -16.92
CA SER A 69 12.57 -12.86 -16.61
C SER A 69 12.42 -11.55 -17.43
N HIS A 70 11.54 -11.57 -18.44
CA HIS A 70 11.17 -10.42 -19.25
C HIS A 70 9.91 -9.73 -18.75
N ASP A 71 9.27 -10.27 -17.70
CA ASP A 71 8.08 -9.67 -17.14
C ASP A 71 8.39 -8.30 -16.51
N PRO A 72 7.66 -7.26 -16.94
CA PRO A 72 7.96 -5.91 -16.53
C PRO A 72 7.64 -5.63 -15.05
N TYR A 73 6.73 -6.40 -14.43
CA TYR A 73 6.42 -6.27 -12.99
C TYR A 73 7.57 -6.80 -12.14
N TRP A 74 8.10 -7.98 -12.47
CA TRP A 74 9.25 -8.54 -11.76
C TRP A 74 10.51 -7.68 -11.93
N ARG A 75 10.76 -7.18 -13.16
CA ARG A 75 11.90 -6.29 -13.42
C ARG A 75 11.83 -5.01 -12.58
N LEU A 76 10.69 -4.31 -12.58
CA LEU A 76 10.51 -3.10 -11.79
C LEU A 76 10.80 -3.33 -10.30
N TYR A 77 10.19 -4.36 -9.71
CA TYR A 77 10.42 -4.72 -8.31
C TYR A 77 11.90 -5.05 -8.02
N SER A 78 12.53 -5.87 -8.87
CA SER A 78 13.93 -6.26 -8.72
C SER A 78 14.90 -5.08 -8.84
N THR A 79 14.60 -4.10 -9.69
CA THR A 79 15.40 -2.88 -9.86
C THR A 79 15.24 -1.96 -8.66
N LEU A 80 14.00 -1.71 -8.21
CA LEU A 80 13.73 -0.84 -7.06
C LEU A 80 14.34 -1.40 -5.76
N SER A 81 14.25 -2.71 -5.53
CA SER A 81 14.80 -3.36 -4.32
C SER A 81 16.32 -3.23 -4.17
N ARG A 82 17.04 -2.89 -5.25
CA ARG A 82 18.49 -2.68 -5.24
C ARG A 82 18.90 -1.21 -5.10
N GLN A 83 17.94 -0.28 -5.09
CA GLN A 83 18.18 1.16 -5.18
C GLN A 83 17.61 1.91 -3.97
N TYR A 84 18.26 1.78 -2.82
CA TYR A 84 17.79 2.35 -1.55
C TYR A 84 17.67 3.89 -1.57
N GLY A 85 18.58 4.60 -2.26
CA GLY A 85 18.49 6.04 -2.43
C GLY A 85 17.24 6.48 -3.20
N LEU A 86 16.87 5.73 -4.24
CA LEU A 86 15.67 5.99 -5.04
C LEU A 86 14.39 5.72 -4.24
N ILE A 87 14.39 4.67 -3.41
CA ILE A 87 13.27 4.38 -2.49
C ILE A 87 13.01 5.57 -1.56
N LYS A 88 14.06 6.17 -0.98
CA LYS A 88 13.93 7.34 -0.10
C LYS A 88 13.33 8.55 -0.81
N GLU A 89 13.74 8.81 -2.05
CA GLU A 89 13.18 9.90 -2.87
C GLU A 89 11.69 9.69 -3.20
N VAL A 90 11.29 8.45 -3.48
CA VAL A 90 9.88 8.13 -3.74
C VAL A 90 9.04 8.29 -2.47
N ILE A 91 9.56 7.89 -1.31
CA ILE A 91 8.87 7.99 -0.02
C ILE A 91 8.78 9.43 0.48
N SER A 92 9.80 10.25 0.24
CA SER A 92 9.76 11.69 0.52
C SER A 92 8.77 12.43 -0.39
N GLY A 93 8.18 11.75 -1.38
CA GLY A 93 7.19 12.32 -2.28
C GLY A 93 7.81 13.15 -3.40
N ASN A 94 9.05 12.89 -3.80
CA ASN A 94 9.69 13.59 -4.90
C ASN A 94 9.00 13.27 -6.25
N MET A 95 8.04 14.11 -6.62
CA MET A 95 7.19 13.92 -7.81
C MET A 95 8.00 13.87 -9.11
N LYS A 96 9.15 14.55 -9.18
CA LYS A 96 10.00 14.51 -10.38
C LYS A 96 10.56 13.09 -10.60
N ILE A 97 11.09 12.48 -9.54
CA ILE A 97 11.60 11.11 -9.59
C ILE A 97 10.47 10.11 -9.86
N ILE A 98 9.33 10.27 -9.20
CA ILE A 98 8.16 9.41 -9.39
C ILE A 98 7.67 9.47 -10.85
N ASP A 99 7.66 10.66 -11.45
CA ASP A 99 7.24 10.87 -12.84
C ASP A 99 8.23 10.27 -13.84
N GLU A 100 9.53 10.47 -13.63
CA GLU A 100 10.58 9.87 -14.46
C GLU A 100 10.50 8.34 -14.41
N LEU A 101 10.32 7.77 -13.21
CA LEU A 101 10.13 6.32 -13.05
C LEU A 101 8.85 5.85 -13.74
N ALA A 102 7.74 6.57 -13.61
CA ALA A 102 6.49 6.21 -14.27
C ALA A 102 6.63 6.26 -15.81
N GLN A 103 7.32 7.25 -16.36
CA GLN A 103 7.58 7.36 -17.80
C GLN A 103 8.49 6.25 -18.32
N ILE A 104 9.57 5.93 -17.61
CA ILE A 104 10.46 4.81 -17.95
C ILE A 104 9.67 3.50 -17.92
N THR A 105 8.88 3.31 -16.88
CA THR A 105 8.06 2.11 -16.66
C THR A 105 6.97 1.98 -17.72
N HIS A 106 6.34 3.08 -18.15
CA HIS A 106 5.27 3.07 -19.16
C HIS A 106 5.68 2.43 -20.49
N LYS A 107 6.97 2.46 -20.86
CA LYS A 107 7.49 1.77 -22.05
C LYS A 107 7.27 0.25 -22.01
N HIS A 108 7.14 -0.30 -20.82
CA HIS A 108 6.95 -1.73 -20.56
C HIS A 108 5.52 -2.08 -20.12
N PHE A 109 4.68 -1.07 -19.85
CA PHE A 109 3.29 -1.20 -19.41
C PHE A 109 2.37 -0.31 -20.26
N SER A 110 2.35 -0.55 -21.57
CA SER A 110 1.61 0.26 -22.54
C SER A 110 0.09 0.31 -22.32
N ASN A 111 -0.45 -0.63 -21.53
CA ASN A 111 -1.86 -0.72 -21.16
C ASN A 111 -2.22 -0.03 -19.84
N LYS A 112 -1.25 0.55 -19.11
CA LYS A 112 -1.51 1.24 -17.83
C LYS A 112 -1.28 2.73 -17.97
N SER A 113 -2.18 3.52 -17.39
CA SER A 113 -1.98 4.97 -17.32
C SER A 113 -0.77 5.33 -16.46
N THR A 114 -0.10 6.44 -16.79
CA THR A 114 0.99 6.99 -15.97
C THR A 114 0.58 7.18 -14.51
N TYR A 115 -0.68 7.55 -14.26
CA TYR A 115 -1.21 7.68 -12.91
C TYR A 115 -1.20 6.36 -12.12
N ALA A 116 -1.66 5.26 -12.75
CA ALA A 116 -1.63 3.94 -12.13
C ALA A 116 -0.19 3.47 -11.86
N LEU A 117 0.74 3.76 -12.79
CA LEU A 117 2.15 3.42 -12.63
C LEU A 117 2.81 4.19 -11.48
N ARG A 118 2.51 5.49 -11.31
CA ARG A 118 2.97 6.29 -10.16
C ARG A 118 2.56 5.65 -8.84
N ALA A 119 1.26 5.30 -8.72
CA ALA A 119 0.74 4.66 -7.52
C ALA A 119 1.42 3.30 -7.26
N TYR A 120 1.64 2.52 -8.31
CA TYR A 120 2.31 1.22 -8.21
C TYR A 120 3.78 1.34 -7.76
N ILE A 121 4.53 2.29 -8.33
CA ILE A 121 5.92 2.58 -7.94
C ILE A 121 5.99 3.03 -6.48
N GLN A 122 5.11 3.96 -6.08
CA GLN A 122 5.03 4.43 -4.70
C GLN A 122 4.75 3.30 -3.71
N LEU A 123 3.82 2.40 -4.05
CA LEU A 123 3.49 1.25 -3.21
C LEU A 123 4.65 0.26 -3.08
N ILE A 124 5.32 -0.07 -4.18
CA ILE A 124 6.51 -0.95 -4.14
C ILE A 124 7.60 -0.33 -3.27
N CYS A 125 7.91 0.96 -3.44
CA CYS A 125 8.93 1.63 -2.64
C CYS A 125 8.57 1.66 -1.15
N MET A 126 7.30 1.91 -0.81
CA MET A 126 6.85 1.86 0.59
C MET A 126 7.01 0.46 1.18
N ILE A 127 6.63 -0.59 0.46
CA ILE A 127 6.79 -1.98 0.91
C ILE A 127 8.26 -2.31 1.17
N LEU A 128 9.12 -1.97 0.21
CA LEU A 128 10.56 -2.23 0.32
C LEU A 128 11.18 -1.48 1.50
N ASN A 129 10.76 -0.24 1.73
CA ASN A 129 11.25 0.55 2.87
C ASN A 129 10.82 -0.06 4.20
N ILE A 130 9.53 -0.38 4.37
CA ILE A 130 9.01 -1.01 5.59
C ILE A 130 9.76 -2.31 5.89
N LYS A 131 10.04 -3.14 4.87
CA LYS A 131 10.86 -4.35 5.03
C LYS A 131 12.29 -4.08 5.47
N SER A 132 12.88 -2.98 5.02
CA SER A 132 14.25 -2.62 5.35
C SER A 132 14.38 -1.95 6.72
N THR A 133 13.35 -1.25 7.18
CA THR A 133 13.37 -0.48 8.43
C THR A 133 12.62 -1.15 9.57
N ASN A 134 11.75 -2.14 9.29
CA ASN A 134 10.72 -2.64 10.22
C ASN A 134 9.81 -1.52 10.79
N GLU A 135 9.84 -0.34 10.18
CA GLU A 135 9.11 0.83 10.64
C GLU A 135 8.16 1.26 9.53
N LEU A 136 6.86 1.13 9.80
CA LEU A 136 5.84 1.94 9.15
C LEU A 136 5.94 3.33 9.77
N SER A 137 6.95 4.10 9.36
CA SER A 137 7.39 5.34 10.01
C SER A 137 6.28 6.06 10.79
N ASP A 138 6.50 6.30 12.09
CA ASP A 138 5.58 6.84 13.11
C ASP A 138 4.92 8.21 12.80
N SER A 139 5.04 8.71 11.58
CA SER A 139 4.35 9.92 11.17
C SER A 139 2.94 9.59 10.69
N ASN A 140 1.96 10.21 11.33
CA ASN A 140 0.58 10.29 10.82
C ASN A 140 0.52 10.68 9.32
N SER A 141 1.52 11.42 8.82
CA SER A 141 1.64 11.77 7.40
C SER A 141 1.98 10.58 6.50
N SER A 142 2.88 9.68 6.89
CA SER A 142 3.21 8.47 6.12
C SER A 142 2.04 7.49 6.09
N LEU A 143 1.32 7.34 7.21
CA LEU A 143 0.12 6.51 7.31
C LEU A 143 -1.02 7.03 6.42
N LEU A 144 -1.26 8.34 6.44
CA LEU A 144 -2.27 8.98 5.58
C LEU A 144 -1.86 8.94 4.11
N ALA A 145 -0.58 9.13 3.79
CA ALA A 145 -0.06 9.04 2.43
C ALA A 145 -0.21 7.62 1.87
N PHE A 146 0.17 6.60 2.65
CA PHE A 146 -0.06 5.20 2.29
C PHE A 146 -1.56 4.93 2.11
N SER A 147 -2.40 5.34 3.08
CA SER A 147 -3.85 5.14 2.97
C SER A 147 -4.41 5.73 1.67
N LYS A 148 -4.04 6.97 1.34
CA LYS A 148 -4.48 7.66 0.14
C LYS A 148 -3.97 6.98 -1.14
N ILE A 149 -2.71 6.59 -1.19
CA ILE A 149 -2.09 5.97 -2.36
C ILE A 149 -2.68 4.57 -2.62
N THR A 150 -2.80 3.74 -1.58
CA THR A 150 -3.40 2.40 -1.68
C THR A 150 -4.85 2.49 -2.12
N GLN A 151 -5.64 3.42 -1.58
CA GLN A 151 -7.01 3.65 -2.04
C GLN A 151 -7.11 4.08 -3.51
N ASN A 152 -6.25 4.99 -3.94
CA ASN A 152 -6.21 5.44 -5.33
C ASN A 152 -5.87 4.27 -6.26
N PHE A 153 -4.91 3.43 -5.88
CA PHE A 153 -4.55 2.25 -6.64
C PHE A 153 -5.70 1.25 -6.73
N LEU A 154 -6.36 0.93 -5.61
CA LEU A 154 -7.47 -0.03 -5.60
C LEU A 154 -8.67 0.44 -6.44
N LYS A 155 -8.94 1.75 -6.48
CA LYS A 155 -9.93 2.34 -7.39
C LYS A 155 -9.59 2.15 -8.87
N THR A 156 -8.31 1.95 -9.21
CA THR A 156 -7.91 1.66 -10.61
C THR A 156 -8.02 0.20 -10.99
N LEU A 157 -8.26 -0.69 -10.02
CA LEU A 157 -8.47 -2.14 -10.24
C LEU A 157 -9.95 -2.54 -10.33
N THR A 158 -10.87 -1.60 -10.03
CA THR A 158 -12.34 -1.78 -10.07
C THR A 158 -12.93 -1.04 -11.26
#